data_AF-A0A2J6QQH7-F1
#
_entry.id   AF-A0A2J6QQH7-F1
#
_cell.length_a   1.000
_cell.length_b   1.000
_cell.length_c   1.000
_cell.angle_alpha   90.00
_cell.angle_beta   90.00
_cell.angle_gamma   90.00
#
_symmetry.space_group_name_H-M   'P 1'
#
loop_
_entity.id
_entity.type
_entity.pdbx_description
1 polymer ?
#
loop_
_entity_poly.entity_id
_entity_poly.type
_entity_poly.pdbx_seq_one_letter_code
_entity_poly.pdbx_strand_id
1 'polypeptide(L)'
;MIYQGDIDVLSLAQHHSKELARKLPSWVPDWRTQIYPPFSQTPTRSSLKVSGSASFFLTIDHDRLPKHQAKLLGYLLSHVETLGTKTWCPPYGEMIETLRLNRQPYLRSITTLCQKSDEKLSHPNRLPDPYPHPNDRASAEMSIPVSEWRFTKISWGILLENGLVGTGPNTVEIGDAVVIFRGAKFPYVLRRKEKGGLIHWTLVGAAYIHGIMYGELFKKSSSAGRLQLEECSC
;
A
#
# COMPACT_ATOMS: atom_id res chain seq x y z
N MET A 1 8.81 -1.65 -19.69
CA MET A 1 7.99 -0.89 -18.73
C MET A 1 8.51 -1.07 -17.29
N ILE A 2 8.26 -2.20 -16.61
CA ILE A 2 8.76 -2.42 -15.22
C ILE A 2 10.29 -2.31 -15.12
N TYR A 3 11.03 -2.98 -16.02
CA TYR A 3 12.50 -2.90 -16.07
C TYR A 3 13.05 -1.54 -16.57
N GLN A 4 12.18 -0.68 -17.11
CA GLN A 4 12.53 0.70 -17.48
C GLN A 4 12.25 1.66 -16.31
N GLY A 5 11.87 1.15 -15.13
CA GLY A 5 11.57 1.93 -13.93
C GLY A 5 10.10 2.34 -13.79
N ASP A 6 9.24 1.97 -14.75
CA ASP A 6 7.82 2.30 -14.74
C ASP A 6 7.04 1.24 -13.96
N ILE A 7 7.18 1.32 -12.63
CA ILE A 7 6.64 0.35 -11.67
C ILE A 7 5.15 0.58 -11.38
N ASP A 8 4.62 1.75 -11.73
CA ASP A 8 3.27 2.10 -11.32
C ASP A 8 2.19 1.32 -12.07
N VAL A 9 2.54 0.60 -13.16
CA VAL A 9 1.64 -0.38 -13.79
C VAL A 9 1.14 -1.42 -12.80
N LEU A 10 1.90 -1.73 -11.75
CA LEU A 10 1.49 -2.64 -10.67
C LEU A 10 0.23 -2.16 -9.96
N SER A 11 -0.03 -0.85 -9.91
CA SER A 11 -1.25 -0.30 -9.29
C SER A 11 -2.53 -0.67 -10.05
N LEU A 12 -2.39 -1.12 -11.30
CA LEU A 12 -3.50 -1.60 -12.13
C LEU A 12 -3.80 -3.09 -11.91
N ALA A 13 -2.90 -3.83 -11.24
CA ALA A 13 -3.11 -5.22 -10.85
C ALA A 13 -3.98 -5.30 -9.59
N GLN A 14 -5.29 -5.08 -9.78
CA GLN A 14 -6.24 -4.82 -8.70
C GLN A 14 -7.07 -6.02 -8.30
N HIS A 15 -7.59 -6.76 -9.28
CA HIS A 15 -8.38 -7.97 -9.10
C HIS A 15 -8.13 -8.89 -10.30
N HIS A 16 -7.87 -10.16 -10.04
CA HIS A 16 -8.03 -11.20 -11.04
C HIS A 16 -9.39 -11.85 -10.84
N SER A 17 -10.07 -12.16 -11.94
CA SER A 17 -11.17 -13.13 -11.88
C SER A 17 -10.66 -14.45 -11.27
N LYS A 18 -11.52 -15.16 -10.53
CA LYS A 18 -11.16 -16.47 -9.91
C LYS A 18 -10.59 -17.47 -10.93
N GLU A 19 -10.99 -17.35 -12.19
CA GLU A 19 -10.51 -18.17 -13.31
C GLU A 19 -9.08 -17.81 -13.74
N LEU A 20 -8.71 -16.52 -13.76
CA LEU A 20 -7.37 -16.06 -14.16
C LEU A 20 -6.35 -16.01 -13.02
N ALA A 21 -6.78 -15.96 -11.75
CA ALA A 21 -5.87 -16.02 -10.60
C ALA A 21 -4.93 -17.26 -10.63
N ARG A 22 -5.30 -18.29 -11.41
CA ARG A 22 -4.50 -19.50 -11.62
C ARG A 22 -3.61 -19.48 -12.88
N LYS A 23 -3.81 -18.53 -13.79
CA LYS A 23 -3.16 -18.50 -15.12
C LYS A 23 -2.20 -17.33 -15.28
N LEU A 24 -2.43 -16.20 -14.60
CA LEU A 24 -1.57 -15.03 -14.68
C LEU A 24 -0.80 -14.79 -13.37
N PRO A 25 0.43 -14.23 -13.46
CA PRO A 25 1.10 -13.69 -12.29
C PRO A 25 0.26 -12.59 -11.61
N SER A 26 0.31 -12.53 -10.29
CA SER A 26 -0.43 -11.54 -9.48
C SER A 26 -0.12 -10.07 -9.83
N TRP A 27 1.04 -9.79 -10.43
CA TRP A 27 1.48 -8.46 -10.83
C TRP A 27 0.99 -8.03 -12.23
N VAL A 28 0.33 -8.92 -12.98
CA VAL A 28 -0.20 -8.63 -14.32
C VAL A 28 -1.65 -8.14 -14.21
N PRO A 29 -2.01 -6.93 -14.66
CA PRO A 29 -3.40 -6.48 -14.67
C PRO A 29 -4.30 -7.39 -15.52
N ASP A 30 -5.52 -7.65 -15.04
CA ASP A 30 -6.57 -8.33 -15.83
C ASP A 30 -7.30 -7.29 -16.71
N TRP A 31 -6.74 -7.02 -17.88
CA TRP A 31 -7.26 -6.03 -18.85
C TRP A 31 -8.67 -6.34 -19.38
N ARG A 32 -9.24 -7.51 -19.06
CA ARG A 32 -10.62 -7.87 -19.44
C ARG A 32 -11.64 -7.32 -18.45
N THR A 33 -11.20 -6.92 -17.27
CA THR A 33 -12.05 -6.36 -16.22
C THR A 33 -11.89 -4.84 -16.17
N GLN A 34 -12.87 -4.15 -15.59
CA GLN A 34 -12.78 -2.72 -15.39
C GLN A 34 -11.59 -2.41 -14.48
N ILE A 35 -10.61 -1.67 -15.01
CA ILE A 35 -9.48 -1.15 -14.24
C ILE A 35 -9.88 0.21 -13.70
N TYR A 36 -9.68 0.41 -12.39
CA TYR A 36 -9.96 1.68 -11.74
C TYR A 36 -8.68 2.47 -11.52
N PRO A 37 -8.67 3.80 -11.65
CA PRO A 37 -7.48 4.58 -11.30
C PRO A 37 -7.15 4.44 -9.80
N PRO A 38 -5.89 4.20 -9.43
CA PRO A 38 -5.48 4.25 -8.03
C PRO A 38 -5.57 5.69 -7.54
N PHE A 39 -6.11 5.92 -6.36
CA PHE A 39 -5.97 7.21 -5.69
C PHE A 39 -6.56 8.46 -6.41
N SER A 40 -7.55 8.27 -7.29
CA SER A 40 -8.33 9.29 -8.05
C SER A 40 -7.66 9.73 -9.33
N GLN A 41 -6.46 9.24 -9.60
CA GLN A 41 -5.63 9.70 -10.70
C GLN A 41 -4.98 8.51 -11.37
N THR A 42 -4.87 8.52 -12.69
CA THR A 42 -4.01 7.53 -13.34
C THR A 42 -2.58 7.71 -12.81
N PRO A 43 -1.76 6.66 -12.77
CA PRO A 43 -0.36 6.79 -12.40
C PRO A 43 0.34 7.94 -13.14
N THR A 44 0.06 8.11 -14.43
CA THR A 44 0.61 9.18 -15.27
C THR A 44 0.21 10.60 -14.86
N ARG A 45 -0.93 10.78 -14.17
CA ARG A 45 -1.44 12.09 -13.74
C ARG A 45 -1.19 12.39 -12.26
N SER A 46 -0.93 11.35 -11.46
CA SER A 46 -0.67 11.47 -10.02
C SER A 46 0.63 12.22 -9.73
N SER A 47 0.55 13.19 -8.82
CA SER A 47 1.69 13.87 -8.20
C SER A 47 2.32 13.09 -7.04
N LEU A 48 1.69 11.99 -6.61
CA LEU A 48 2.20 11.14 -5.53
C LEU A 48 3.52 10.51 -5.95
N LYS A 49 4.45 10.40 -5.00
CA LYS A 49 5.79 9.88 -5.22
C LYS A 49 6.35 9.33 -3.91
N VAL A 50 5.76 8.25 -3.42
CA VAL A 50 6.13 7.65 -2.13
C VAL A 50 7.62 7.29 -2.04
N SER A 51 8.25 6.90 -3.16
CA SER A 51 9.69 6.58 -3.19
C SER A 51 10.59 7.82 -3.23
N GLY A 52 10.04 9.02 -3.43
CA GLY A 52 10.77 10.29 -3.42
C GLY A 52 12.02 10.28 -4.31
N SER A 53 13.17 10.57 -3.68
CA SER A 53 14.51 10.52 -4.27
C SER A 53 15.34 9.37 -3.69
N ALA A 54 14.70 8.35 -3.13
CA ALA A 54 15.38 7.24 -2.49
C ALA A 54 16.38 6.58 -3.44
N SER A 55 17.60 6.38 -2.93
CA SER A 55 18.67 5.75 -3.68
C SER A 55 18.64 4.25 -3.43
N PHE A 56 17.94 3.52 -4.29
CA PHE A 56 17.94 2.06 -4.30
C PHE A 56 19.12 1.59 -5.16
N PHE A 57 20.14 0.99 -4.54
CA PHE A 57 21.30 0.44 -5.24
C PHE A 57 21.23 -1.08 -5.20
N LEU A 58 20.94 -1.71 -6.34
CA LEU A 58 21.23 -3.13 -6.57
C LEU A 58 21.37 -3.36 -8.07
N THR A 59 22.39 -4.13 -8.45
CA THR A 59 22.43 -4.76 -9.78
C THR A 59 21.48 -5.93 -9.71
N ILE A 60 20.31 -5.82 -10.35
CA ILE A 60 19.41 -6.96 -10.47
C ILE A 60 19.97 -7.85 -11.56
N ASP A 61 20.62 -8.95 -11.18
CA ASP A 61 20.90 -10.03 -12.11
C ASP A 61 19.57 -10.65 -12.55
N HIS A 62 19.22 -10.42 -13.82
CA HIS A 62 17.99 -10.88 -14.44
C HIS A 62 18.17 -12.23 -15.15
N ASP A 63 19.39 -12.80 -15.16
CA ASP A 63 19.74 -13.81 -16.15
C ASP A 63 19.10 -15.18 -15.89
N ARG A 64 18.42 -15.38 -14.73
CA ARG A 64 17.75 -16.65 -14.37
C ARG A 64 16.48 -16.51 -13.51
N LEU A 65 15.54 -15.63 -13.87
CA LEU A 65 14.22 -15.64 -13.21
C LEU A 65 13.34 -16.79 -13.73
N PRO A 66 12.69 -17.57 -12.85
CA PRO A 66 11.65 -18.51 -13.25
C PRO A 66 10.54 -17.82 -14.04
N LYS A 67 9.88 -18.56 -14.94
CA LYS A 67 8.71 -18.05 -15.68
C LYS A 67 7.67 -17.50 -14.69
N HIS A 68 7.06 -16.37 -15.05
CA HIS A 68 6.02 -15.68 -14.26
C HIS A 68 6.49 -14.94 -13.00
N GLN A 69 7.80 -14.82 -12.77
CA GLN A 69 8.35 -14.04 -11.66
C GLN A 69 8.94 -12.71 -12.14
N ALA A 70 8.97 -11.74 -11.22
CA ALA A 70 9.57 -10.43 -11.44
C ALA A 70 10.35 -10.07 -10.18
N LYS A 71 11.60 -9.63 -10.34
CA LYS A 71 12.46 -9.19 -9.23
C LYS A 71 12.45 -7.66 -9.16
N LEU A 72 12.09 -7.14 -7.99
CA LEU A 72 11.93 -5.72 -7.73
C LEU A 72 12.71 -5.32 -6.48
N LEU A 73 13.23 -4.09 -6.48
CA LEU A 73 13.82 -3.49 -5.29
C LEU A 73 12.78 -2.67 -4.57
N GLY A 74 12.69 -2.86 -3.26
CA GLY A 74 11.79 -2.09 -2.41
C GLY A 74 12.29 -1.99 -0.99
N TYR A 75 11.63 -1.10 -0.25
CA TYR A 75 11.80 -0.89 1.18
C TYR A 75 10.59 -1.50 1.89
N LEU A 76 10.82 -2.47 2.78
CA LEU A 76 9.77 -3.00 3.65
C LEU A 76 9.39 -1.93 4.67
N LEU A 77 8.16 -1.41 4.57
CA LEU A 77 7.67 -0.37 5.46
C LEU A 77 7.29 -0.96 6.82
N SER A 78 6.41 -1.97 6.82
CA SER A 78 5.93 -2.74 7.98
C SER A 78 4.91 -3.79 7.52
N HIS A 79 4.35 -4.57 8.45
CA HIS A 79 3.26 -5.50 8.20
C HIS A 79 1.91 -4.93 8.65
N VAL A 80 0.83 -5.36 8.00
CA VAL A 80 -0.54 -5.05 8.40
C VAL A 80 -0.85 -5.76 9.71
N GLU A 81 -1.11 -5.00 10.76
CA GLU A 81 -1.42 -5.55 12.09
C GLU A 81 -2.93 -5.62 12.32
N THR A 82 -3.64 -4.55 11.96
CA THR A 82 -5.08 -4.42 12.23
C THR A 82 -5.81 -3.92 11.00
N LEU A 83 -6.95 -4.55 10.69
CA LEU A 83 -7.91 -4.05 9.71
C LEU A 83 -9.00 -3.21 10.40
N GLY A 84 -9.52 -2.24 9.66
CA GLY A 84 -10.71 -1.49 10.08
C GLY A 84 -11.90 -2.42 10.30
N THR A 85 -12.88 -1.95 11.08
CA THR A 85 -14.13 -2.68 11.35
C THR A 85 -15.14 -2.57 10.20
N LYS A 86 -14.93 -1.65 9.26
CA LYS A 86 -15.79 -1.45 8.09
C LYS A 86 -14.95 -1.16 6.85
N THR A 87 -15.33 -1.79 5.73
CA THR A 87 -14.81 -1.45 4.39
C THR A 87 -15.42 -0.16 3.86
N TRP A 88 -14.63 0.58 3.08
CA TRP A 88 -15.20 1.53 2.15
C TRP A 88 -15.87 0.75 1.02
N CYS A 89 -17.14 1.04 0.76
CA CYS A 89 -17.86 0.51 -0.38
C CYS A 89 -18.41 1.69 -1.18
N PRO A 90 -17.95 1.90 -2.41
CA PRO A 90 -18.46 2.97 -3.25
C PRO A 90 -19.91 2.71 -3.65
N PRO A 91 -20.74 3.75 -3.80
CA PRO A 91 -22.07 3.61 -4.39
C PRO A 91 -21.92 3.27 -5.88
N TYR A 92 -22.34 2.09 -6.31
CA TYR A 92 -22.43 1.81 -7.73
C TYR A 92 -23.72 2.42 -8.28
N GLY A 93 -23.66 3.66 -8.77
CA GLY A 93 -24.82 4.33 -9.37
C GLY A 93 -25.94 4.69 -8.39
N GLU A 94 -25.67 4.69 -7.08
CA GLU A 94 -26.67 4.98 -6.04
C GLU A 94 -26.72 6.45 -5.59
N MET A 95 -27.86 6.85 -5.02
CA MET A 95 -28.15 8.20 -4.53
C MET A 95 -27.19 8.67 -3.40
N ILE A 96 -27.11 9.99 -3.19
CA ILE A 96 -26.32 10.67 -2.13
C ILE A 96 -26.57 10.08 -0.72
N GLU A 97 -27.74 9.49 -0.50
CA GLU A 97 -28.12 8.91 0.78
C GLU A 97 -27.37 7.60 1.10
N THR A 98 -27.18 6.71 0.12
CA THR A 98 -26.33 5.52 0.27
C THR A 98 -24.88 5.90 0.57
N LEU A 99 -24.37 6.96 -0.05
CA LEU A 99 -23.05 7.52 0.26
C LEU A 99 -22.94 7.91 1.73
N ARG A 100 -23.96 8.58 2.28
CA ARG A 100 -23.97 8.98 3.69
C ARG A 100 -24.04 7.78 4.63
N LEU A 101 -24.84 6.77 4.31
CA LEU A 101 -25.00 5.56 5.10
C LEU A 101 -23.71 4.72 5.16
N ASN A 102 -23.00 4.59 4.05
CA ASN A 102 -21.72 3.85 4.01
C ASN A 102 -20.55 4.66 4.57
N ARG A 103 -20.61 6.00 4.47
CA ARG A 103 -19.58 6.91 5.01
C ARG A 103 -19.39 6.75 6.51
N GLN A 104 -20.44 6.93 7.29
CA GLN A 104 -20.30 7.13 8.73
C GLN A 104 -19.64 5.94 9.45
N PRO A 105 -20.03 4.68 9.17
CA PRO A 105 -19.36 3.53 9.76
C PRO A 105 -17.91 3.38 9.31
N TYR A 106 -17.61 3.72 8.04
CA TYR A 106 -16.23 3.70 7.53
C TYR A 106 -15.36 4.76 8.23
N LEU A 107 -15.86 5.99 8.38
CA LEU A 107 -15.13 7.04 9.09
C LEU A 107 -14.81 6.64 10.53
N ARG A 108 -15.81 6.11 11.27
CA ARG A 108 -15.59 5.60 12.63
C ARG A 108 -14.53 4.51 12.67
N SER A 109 -14.54 3.62 11.68
CA SER A 109 -13.51 2.59 11.54
C SER A 109 -12.11 3.20 11.39
N ILE A 110 -11.94 4.27 10.61
CA ILE A 110 -10.66 4.98 10.48
C ILE A 110 -10.27 5.70 11.78
N THR A 111 -11.22 6.36 12.45
CA THR A 111 -11.00 6.99 13.77
C THR A 111 -10.47 5.98 14.78
N THR A 112 -11.06 4.78 14.84
CA THR A 112 -10.60 3.70 15.73
C THR A 112 -9.17 3.26 15.41
N LEU A 113 -8.78 3.18 14.13
CA LEU A 113 -7.40 2.85 13.76
C LEU A 113 -6.42 3.96 14.17
N CYS A 114 -6.81 5.23 14.05
CA CYS A 114 -5.99 6.36 14.48
C CYS A 114 -5.80 6.36 16.00
N GLN A 115 -6.85 6.11 16.78
CA GLN A 115 -6.77 5.97 18.24
C GLN A 115 -5.80 4.86 18.66
N LYS A 116 -5.89 3.69 18.02
CA LYS A 116 -4.95 2.58 18.26
C LYS A 116 -3.49 2.94 17.91
N SER A 117 -3.29 3.71 16.84
CA SER A 117 -1.98 4.24 16.47
C SER A 117 -1.43 5.16 17.57
N ASP A 118 -2.25 6.09 18.05
CA ASP A 118 -1.85 7.04 19.10
C ASP A 118 -1.53 6.34 20.43
N GLU A 119 -2.35 5.35 20.83
CA GLU A 119 -2.11 4.51 22.01
C GLU A 119 -0.76 3.78 21.89
N LYS A 120 -0.51 3.14 20.74
CA LYS A 120 0.74 2.44 20.46
C LYS A 120 1.97 3.37 20.53
N LEU A 121 1.86 4.55 19.95
CA LEU A 121 2.96 5.53 19.88
C LEU A 121 3.11 6.38 21.16
N SER A 122 2.19 6.24 22.12
CA SER A 122 2.26 6.88 23.44
C SER A 122 2.91 5.98 24.50
N HIS A 123 3.16 4.69 24.20
CA HIS A 123 3.67 3.73 25.17
C HIS A 123 5.13 4.03 25.61
N PRO A 124 5.52 3.77 26.88
CA PRO A 124 6.88 4.05 27.38
C PRO A 124 8.00 3.36 26.59
N ASN A 125 7.73 2.15 26.08
CA ASN A 125 8.66 1.35 25.26
C ASN A 125 8.35 1.44 23.76
N ARG A 126 7.88 2.61 23.29
CA ARG A 126 7.50 2.79 21.88
C ARG A 126 8.68 2.68 20.93
N LEU A 127 8.37 2.26 19.70
CA LEU A 127 9.25 2.49 18.55
C LEU A 127 9.34 4.00 18.26
N PRO A 128 10.40 4.46 17.58
CA PRO A 128 10.45 5.82 17.04
C PRO A 128 9.19 6.11 16.22
N ASP A 129 8.71 7.36 16.31
CA ASP A 129 7.53 7.77 15.56
C ASP A 129 7.76 7.54 14.05
N PRO A 130 6.95 6.70 13.38
CA PRO A 130 7.18 6.38 11.98
C PRO A 130 6.80 7.53 11.05
N TYR A 131 6.06 8.54 11.53
CA TYR A 131 5.68 9.69 10.75
C TYR A 131 6.85 10.69 10.66
N PRO A 132 7.28 11.08 9.44
CA PRO A 132 8.27 12.14 9.28
C PRO A 132 7.84 13.46 9.93
N HIS A 133 6.53 13.70 9.99
CA HIS A 133 5.89 14.80 10.72
C HIS A 133 4.80 14.25 11.65
N PRO A 134 5.03 14.14 12.98
CA PRO A 134 4.08 13.55 13.92
C PRO A 134 2.68 14.16 13.94
N ASN A 135 2.54 15.42 13.53
CA ASN A 135 1.25 16.12 13.41
C ASN A 135 0.39 15.57 12.26
N ASP A 136 0.97 14.85 11.30
CA ASP A 136 0.24 14.25 10.20
C ASP A 136 -0.80 13.24 10.72
N ARG A 137 -0.55 12.61 11.88
CA ARG A 137 -1.51 11.70 12.54
C ARG A 137 -2.88 12.33 12.76
N ALA A 138 -2.92 13.57 13.25
CA ALA A 138 -4.17 14.28 13.50
C ALA A 138 -4.97 14.54 12.21
N SER A 139 -4.29 14.62 11.07
CA SER A 139 -4.92 14.81 9.76
C SER A 139 -5.29 13.50 9.05
N ALA A 140 -4.87 12.34 9.57
CA ALA A 140 -5.13 11.04 8.95
C ALA A 140 -6.63 10.76 8.84
N GLU A 141 -7.38 11.06 9.91
CA GLU A 141 -8.83 10.90 9.96
C GLU A 141 -9.55 11.71 8.88
N MET A 142 -9.01 12.85 8.46
CA MET A 142 -9.57 13.70 7.42
C MET A 142 -9.06 13.36 6.02
N SER A 143 -7.80 12.94 5.91
CA SER A 143 -7.12 12.73 4.63
C SER A 143 -7.39 11.35 4.04
N ILE A 144 -7.36 10.29 4.86
CA ILE A 144 -7.62 8.91 4.43
C ILE A 144 -8.99 8.80 3.76
N PRO A 145 -10.07 9.36 4.32
CA PRO A 145 -11.33 9.36 3.61
C PRO A 145 -11.19 10.15 2.31
N VAL A 146 -10.70 11.40 2.30
CA VAL A 146 -10.63 12.20 1.06
C VAL A 146 -9.92 11.49 -0.10
N SER A 147 -8.87 10.69 0.17
CA SER A 147 -8.39 9.74 -0.83
C SER A 147 -9.52 8.83 -1.30
N GLU A 148 -10.07 7.96 -0.45
CA GLU A 148 -11.08 6.94 -0.78
C GLU A 148 -12.38 7.43 -1.44
N TRP A 149 -12.80 8.66 -1.19
CA TRP A 149 -14.12 9.17 -1.59
C TRP A 149 -14.36 9.24 -3.08
N ARG A 150 -13.28 9.34 -3.84
CA ARG A 150 -13.31 9.38 -5.30
C ARG A 150 -13.08 8.00 -5.91
N PHE A 151 -12.90 6.94 -5.11
CA PHE A 151 -12.68 5.59 -5.61
C PHE A 151 -13.97 4.83 -5.81
N THR A 152 -13.94 4.05 -6.87
CA THR A 152 -14.90 3.07 -7.33
C THR A 152 -14.54 1.65 -6.89
N LYS A 153 -13.57 1.51 -5.97
CA LYS A 153 -13.09 0.22 -5.47
C LYS A 153 -13.31 0.08 -3.96
N ILE A 154 -13.64 -1.13 -3.54
CA ILE A 154 -13.74 -1.49 -2.12
C ILE A 154 -12.33 -1.47 -1.51
N SER A 155 -12.19 -0.87 -0.34
CA SER A 155 -10.92 -0.80 0.40
C SER A 155 -11.11 -1.02 1.89
N TRP A 156 -10.04 -1.46 2.55
CA TRP A 156 -9.96 -1.58 3.99
C TRP A 156 -9.12 -0.46 4.56
N GLY A 157 -9.54 0.12 5.69
CA GLY A 157 -8.59 0.82 6.56
C GLY A 157 -7.59 -0.18 7.13
N ILE A 158 -6.32 0.21 7.20
CA ILE A 158 -5.24 -0.62 7.74
C ILE A 158 -4.41 0.16 8.77
N LEU A 159 -4.00 -0.51 9.82
CA LEU A 159 -2.98 -0.06 10.77
C LEU A 159 -1.80 -1.03 10.68
N LEU A 160 -0.61 -0.48 10.50
CA LEU A 160 0.64 -1.25 10.43
C LEU A 160 1.27 -1.43 11.81
N GLU A 161 2.11 -2.45 11.96
CA GLU A 161 2.77 -2.75 13.24
C GLU A 161 3.60 -1.58 13.78
N ASN A 162 4.20 -0.78 12.88
CA ASN A 162 4.96 0.41 13.24
C ASN A 162 4.10 1.61 13.68
N GLY A 163 2.77 1.53 13.53
CA GLY A 163 1.82 2.57 13.91
C GLY A 163 1.32 3.44 12.74
N LEU A 164 1.79 3.26 11.51
CA LEU A 164 1.25 3.99 10.36
C LEU A 164 -0.18 3.55 10.03
N VAL A 165 -1.03 4.50 9.65
CA VAL A 165 -2.43 4.26 9.28
C VAL A 165 -2.63 4.58 7.81
N GLY A 166 -3.48 3.81 7.15
CA GLY A 166 -3.74 3.97 5.73
C GLY A 166 -4.92 3.16 5.23
N THR A 167 -4.92 2.87 3.93
CA THR A 167 -5.89 2.00 3.27
C THR A 167 -5.20 0.97 2.38
N GLY A 168 -5.83 -0.19 2.26
CA GLY A 168 -5.39 -1.30 1.43
C GLY A 168 -6.50 -1.84 0.52
N PRO A 169 -6.15 -2.70 -0.44
CA PRO A 169 -7.12 -3.33 -1.33
C PRO A 169 -8.14 -4.19 -0.55
N ASN A 170 -9.33 -4.43 -1.10
CA ASN A 170 -10.37 -5.25 -0.46
C ASN A 170 -9.94 -6.67 -0.02
N THR A 171 -8.86 -7.20 -0.60
CA THR A 171 -8.30 -8.52 -0.31
C THR A 171 -7.14 -8.49 0.68
N VAL A 172 -6.79 -7.34 1.27
CA VAL A 172 -5.72 -7.25 2.27
C VAL A 172 -6.03 -8.09 3.51
N GLU A 173 -5.00 -8.70 4.09
CA GLU A 173 -5.07 -9.54 5.28
C GLU A 173 -4.06 -9.08 6.34
N ILE A 174 -4.33 -9.38 7.62
CA ILE A 174 -3.37 -9.21 8.70
C ILE A 174 -2.12 -10.06 8.40
N GLY A 175 -0.94 -9.49 8.59
CA GLY A 175 0.37 -10.08 8.29
C GLY A 175 0.88 -9.75 6.88
N ASP A 176 0.05 -9.19 5.99
CA ASP A 176 0.52 -8.73 4.67
C ASP A 176 1.60 -7.65 4.83
N ALA A 177 2.65 -7.73 4.01
CA ALA A 177 3.73 -6.76 4.01
C ALA A 177 3.36 -5.52 3.18
N VAL A 178 3.66 -4.32 3.69
CA VAL A 178 3.57 -3.08 2.92
C VAL A 178 4.98 -2.68 2.48
N VAL A 179 5.17 -2.54 1.18
CA VAL A 179 6.48 -2.30 0.55
C VAL A 179 6.42 -1.07 -0.35
N ILE A 180 7.50 -0.28 -0.33
CA ILE A 180 7.70 0.85 -1.25
C ILE A 180 8.75 0.45 -2.29
N PHE A 181 8.33 0.24 -3.53
CA PHE A 181 9.27 -0.09 -4.61
C PHE A 181 10.06 1.13 -5.10
N ARG A 182 11.24 0.88 -5.67
CA ARG A 182 12.03 1.90 -6.37
C ARG A 182 11.20 2.53 -7.48
N GLY A 183 11.14 3.87 -7.47
CA GLY A 183 10.43 4.65 -8.49
C GLY A 183 8.91 4.66 -8.32
N ALA A 184 8.37 3.98 -7.30
CA ALA A 184 6.93 3.91 -7.08
C ALA A 184 6.33 5.24 -6.68
N LYS A 185 5.10 5.47 -7.18
CA LYS A 185 4.19 6.52 -6.72
C LYS A 185 3.38 6.12 -5.50
N PHE A 186 3.16 4.83 -5.29
CA PHE A 186 2.32 4.29 -4.22
C PHE A 186 3.01 3.15 -3.46
N PRO A 187 2.71 2.97 -2.16
CA PRO A 187 2.97 1.72 -1.46
C PRO A 187 2.22 0.53 -2.08
N TYR A 188 2.74 -0.68 -1.90
CA TYR A 188 2.13 -1.92 -2.36
C TYR A 188 2.02 -2.93 -1.24
N VAL A 189 0.89 -3.64 -1.20
CA VAL A 189 0.65 -4.76 -0.30
C VAL A 189 1.11 -6.05 -0.98
N LEU A 190 2.01 -6.78 -0.34
CA LEU A 190 2.50 -8.09 -0.75
C LEU A 190 2.12 -9.14 0.29
N ARG A 191 1.72 -10.32 -0.19
CA ARG A 191 1.44 -11.46 0.67
C ARG A 191 2.50 -12.53 0.52
N ARG A 192 3.09 -12.92 1.65
CA ARG A 192 4.02 -14.06 1.73
C ARG A 192 3.22 -15.34 1.52
N LYS A 193 3.69 -16.19 0.63
CA LYS A 193 3.16 -17.53 0.40
C LYS A 193 4.30 -18.53 0.41
N GLU A 194 4.04 -19.70 0.97
CA GLU A 194 5.00 -20.79 1.02
C GLU A 194 4.42 -21.98 0.25
N LYS A 195 5.17 -22.50 -0.71
CA LYS A 195 4.75 -23.66 -1.51
C LYS A 195 5.95 -24.56 -1.77
N GLY A 196 5.92 -25.77 -1.20
CA GLY A 196 7.00 -26.75 -1.38
C GLY A 196 8.35 -26.27 -0.84
N GLY A 197 8.37 -25.54 0.28
CA GLY A 197 9.60 -24.99 0.90
C GLY A 197 10.15 -23.73 0.23
N LEU A 198 9.53 -23.27 -0.87
CA LEU A 198 9.88 -22.01 -1.53
C LEU A 198 8.94 -20.89 -1.08
N ILE A 199 9.55 -19.78 -0.65
CA ILE A 199 8.86 -18.54 -0.33
C ILE A 199 8.63 -17.78 -1.63
N HIS A 200 7.40 -17.35 -1.89
CA HIS A 200 7.04 -16.45 -2.97
C HIS A 200 6.14 -15.33 -2.45
N TRP A 201 6.21 -14.18 -3.12
CA TRP A 201 5.40 -13.02 -2.78
C TRP A 201 4.35 -12.79 -3.87
N THR A 202 3.10 -12.61 -3.45
CA THR A 202 2.01 -12.25 -4.36
C THR A 202 1.63 -10.79 -4.16
N LEU A 203 1.52 -10.03 -5.24
CA LEU A 203 1.00 -8.67 -5.20
C LEU A 203 -0.50 -8.70 -4.87
N VAL A 204 -0.90 -8.03 -3.80
CA VAL A 204 -2.31 -7.89 -3.39
C VAL A 204 -2.91 -6.61 -3.96
N GLY A 205 -2.12 -5.53 -4.04
CA GLY A 205 -2.53 -4.27 -4.69
C GLY A 205 -1.82 -3.05 -4.12
N ALA A 206 -2.15 -1.87 -4.65
CA ALA A 206 -1.64 -0.60 -4.13
C ALA A 206 -2.32 -0.23 -2.80
N ALA A 207 -1.57 0.46 -1.94
CA ALA A 207 -2.03 0.98 -0.65
C ALA A 207 -1.86 2.50 -0.60
N TYR A 208 -2.64 3.17 0.25
CA TYR A 208 -2.39 4.55 0.66
C TYR A 208 -1.89 4.50 2.09
N ILE A 209 -0.76 5.14 2.41
CA ILE A 209 -0.27 5.26 3.78
C ILE A 209 -0.11 6.73 4.10
N HIS A 210 -0.82 7.19 5.12
CA HIS A 210 -0.85 8.61 5.45
C HIS A 210 0.53 9.12 5.91
N GLY A 211 0.86 10.36 5.55
CA GLY A 211 2.10 11.03 5.95
C GLY A 211 3.37 10.65 5.17
N ILE A 212 3.31 9.73 4.19
CA ILE A 212 4.50 9.31 3.41
C ILE A 212 4.33 9.35 1.88
N MET A 213 3.14 9.67 1.38
CA MET A 213 2.80 9.55 -0.05
C MET A 213 3.58 10.50 -0.98
N TYR A 214 4.27 11.51 -0.44
CA TYR A 214 5.11 12.46 -1.18
C TYR A 214 6.61 12.27 -0.89
N GLY A 215 7.00 11.07 -0.45
CA GLY A 215 8.39 10.68 -0.25
C GLY A 215 9.03 11.24 1.02
N GLU A 216 8.22 11.70 1.97
CA GLU A 216 8.62 12.28 3.24
C GLU A 216 9.58 11.36 4.01
N LEU A 217 9.35 10.04 3.94
CA LEU A 217 10.20 9.02 4.55
C LEU A 217 11.66 9.08 4.08
N PHE A 218 11.91 9.58 2.86
CA PHE A 218 13.23 9.58 2.22
C PHE A 218 13.83 10.99 2.07
N LYS A 219 13.22 12.03 2.65
CA LYS A 219 13.68 13.43 2.52
C LYS A 219 14.85 13.80 3.46
N LYS A 220 15.36 12.89 4.30
CA LYS A 220 16.51 13.15 5.20
C LYS A 220 17.51 11.99 5.23
N SER A 221 18.68 12.19 4.60
CA SER A 221 19.94 11.53 4.99
C SER A 221 21.07 12.56 4.97
N SER A 222 21.14 13.39 6.00
CA SER A 222 22.36 14.08 6.37
C SER A 222 22.57 13.83 7.86
N SER A 223 23.40 12.83 8.14
CA SER A 223 23.86 12.33 9.46
C SER A 223 23.06 11.17 10.06
N ALA A 224 23.74 10.01 10.13
CA ALA A 224 23.51 8.85 10.99
C ALA A 224 22.26 7.98 10.75
N GLY A 225 22.51 6.75 10.30
CA GLY A 225 21.54 5.67 10.22
C GLY A 225 21.59 4.99 8.86
N ARG A 226 22.57 4.10 8.68
CA ARG A 226 22.57 3.13 7.58
C ARG A 226 21.34 2.25 7.78
N LEU A 227 20.21 2.61 7.17
CA LEU A 227 19.00 1.78 7.18
C LEU A 227 19.41 0.45 6.55
N GLN A 228 19.44 -0.62 7.36
CA GLN A 228 19.67 -1.96 6.86
C GLN A 228 18.52 -2.29 5.91
N LEU A 229 18.87 -2.46 4.64
CA LEU A 229 17.99 -2.91 3.59
C LEU A 229 17.72 -4.39 3.87
N GLU A 230 16.55 -4.73 4.41
CA GLU A 230 16.08 -6.11 4.34
C GLU A 230 15.58 -6.36 2.91
N GLU A 231 16.38 -7.13 2.17
CA GLU A 231 16.05 -7.56 0.82
C GLU A 231 14.84 -8.50 0.85
N CYS A 232 13.66 -7.95 0.55
CA CYS A 232 12.53 -8.78 0.14
C CYS A 232 12.80 -9.31 -1.27
N SER A 233 13.45 -10.48 -1.35
CA SER A 233 13.52 -11.24 -2.59
C SER A 233 12.11 -11.70 -2.98
N CYS A 234 11.53 -11.08 -4.00
CA CYS A 234 10.27 -11.49 -4.63
C CYS A 234 10.49 -12.46 -5.79
#